data_AF-A0A0G1QDX8-F1
#
_entry.id   AF-A0A0G1QDX8-F1
#
_cell.length_a   1.000
_cell.length_b   1.000
_cell.length_c   1.000
_cell.angle_alpha   90.00
_cell.angle_beta   90.00
_cell.angle_gamma   90.00
#
_symmetry.space_group_name_H-M   'P 1'
#
loop_
_entity.id
_entity.type
_entity.pdbx_description
1 polymer ?
#
loop_
_entity_poly.entity_id
_entity_poly.type
_entity_poly.pdbx_seq_one_letter_code
_entity_poly.pdbx_strand_id
1 'polypeptide(L)'
;MKYFIPFLFLPFLLFGFGCSDDLPENQQIDYEEDVKPLIEENTAHKVRGSCNMIDSESHCLDYIGSIWTEQQIQLNCENVGIFSLNTCPYSENGGCLSGRDTMVEAVIWSYPYGGQPITGEELKYESMACDALAAAEWVTPDGLFLEP
;
A
#
# COMPACT_ATOMS: atom_id res chain seq x y z
N MET A 1 54.17 37.21 -22.33
CA MET A 1 53.57 37.26 -20.98
C MET A 1 52.13 37.71 -21.16
N LYS A 2 51.06 37.01 -20.80
CA LYS A 2 50.84 35.88 -19.90
C LYS A 2 49.59 35.13 -20.40
N TYR A 3 49.72 33.81 -20.39
CA TYR A 3 48.72 32.74 -20.20
C TYR A 3 47.22 33.11 -20.12
N PHE A 4 46.41 32.46 -20.96
CA PHE A 4 45.16 31.87 -20.50
C PHE A 4 45.06 30.45 -21.04
N ILE A 5 45.15 29.50 -20.11
CA ILE A 5 45.21 28.06 -20.30
C ILE A 5 43.80 27.54 -20.64
N PRO A 6 43.63 26.68 -21.67
CA PRO A 6 42.40 25.93 -21.90
C PRO A 6 42.46 24.63 -21.09
N PHE A 7 41.62 24.51 -20.06
CA PHE A 7 41.38 23.33 -19.23
C PHE A 7 40.05 23.68 -18.52
N LEU A 8 38.98 22.90 -18.50
CA LEU A 8 38.94 21.45 -18.30
C LEU A 8 37.53 20.99 -18.68
N PHE A 9 37.48 19.91 -19.45
CA PHE A 9 36.34 19.00 -19.61
C PHE A 9 35.48 18.91 -18.35
N LEU A 10 34.18 19.18 -18.47
CA LEU A 10 33.19 18.49 -17.64
C LEU A 10 31.96 18.06 -18.47
N PRO A 11 32.10 17.19 -19.50
CA PRO A 11 30.98 16.45 -20.04
C PRO A 11 30.80 15.18 -19.20
N PHE A 12 30.37 15.32 -17.95
CA PHE A 12 30.08 14.17 -17.08
C PHE A 12 29.28 14.69 -15.89
N LEU A 13 27.94 14.56 -15.91
CA LEU A 13 27.03 14.53 -14.74
C LEU A 13 25.53 14.66 -15.10
N LEU A 14 25.12 14.39 -16.33
CA LEU A 14 23.70 14.17 -16.65
C LEU A 14 23.50 12.87 -17.44
N PHE A 15 24.15 11.79 -16.98
CA PHE A 15 23.59 10.45 -17.14
C PHE A 15 22.40 10.32 -16.19
N GLY A 16 21.30 11.00 -16.53
CA GLY A 16 19.99 10.55 -16.12
C GLY A 16 19.69 9.27 -16.91
N PHE A 17 20.16 8.13 -16.41
CA PHE A 17 19.60 6.84 -16.81
C PHE A 17 18.18 6.79 -16.25
N GLY A 18 17.23 7.31 -17.04
CA GLY A 18 15.83 6.98 -16.89
C GLY A 18 15.69 5.47 -17.08
N CYS A 19 15.08 4.82 -16.11
CA CYS A 19 14.75 3.41 -16.18
C CYS A 19 13.74 3.17 -17.30
N SER A 20 14.08 2.20 -18.16
CA SER A 20 13.17 1.27 -18.83
C SER A 20 12.14 1.81 -19.84
N ASP A 21 12.63 2.36 -20.96
CA ASP A 21 11.80 2.49 -22.18
C ASP A 21 12.29 1.62 -23.36
N ASP A 22 13.31 0.77 -23.18
CA ASP A 22 13.88 -0.02 -24.29
C ASP A 22 14.47 -1.36 -23.81
N LEU A 23 13.69 -2.12 -23.03
CA LEU A 23 14.02 -3.52 -22.76
C LEU A 23 13.69 -4.34 -24.03
N PRO A 24 14.59 -5.25 -24.46
CA PRO A 24 14.30 -6.12 -25.60
C PRO A 24 12.99 -6.88 -25.36
N GLU A 25 12.19 -7.12 -26.40
CA GLU A 25 10.82 -7.69 -26.29
C GLU A 25 10.74 -8.95 -25.41
N ASN A 26 11.80 -9.75 -25.35
CA ASN A 26 11.89 -10.94 -24.50
C ASN A 26 12.12 -10.66 -22.99
N GLN A 27 12.15 -9.40 -22.59
CA GLN A 27 12.29 -8.91 -21.21
C GLN A 27 11.18 -7.92 -20.82
N GLN A 28 10.23 -7.65 -21.72
CA GLN A 28 9.03 -6.90 -21.39
C GLN A 28 8.11 -7.84 -20.60
N ILE A 29 7.78 -7.45 -19.37
CA ILE A 29 6.85 -8.19 -18.51
C ILE A 29 5.45 -7.67 -18.83
N ASP A 30 4.57 -8.53 -19.33
CA ASP A 30 3.17 -8.17 -19.51
C ASP A 30 2.40 -8.42 -18.21
N TYR A 31 1.72 -7.39 -17.70
CA TYR A 31 1.01 -7.52 -16.43
C TYR A 31 -0.13 -8.56 -16.49
N GLU A 32 -0.89 -8.59 -17.59
CA GLU A 32 -2.06 -9.45 -17.72
C GLU A 32 -1.67 -10.91 -17.98
N GLU A 33 -0.62 -11.14 -18.77
CA GLU A 33 -0.18 -12.50 -19.12
C GLU A 33 0.82 -13.09 -18.11
N ASP A 34 1.77 -12.31 -17.60
CA ASP A 34 2.87 -12.82 -16.78
C ASP A 34 2.66 -12.64 -15.27
N VAL A 35 1.99 -11.57 -14.84
CA VAL A 35 1.94 -11.17 -13.41
C VAL A 35 0.61 -11.52 -12.77
N LYS A 36 -0.50 -11.09 -13.35
CA LYS A 36 -1.85 -11.24 -12.80
C LYS A 36 -2.19 -12.68 -12.39
N PRO A 37 -1.91 -13.72 -13.20
CA PRO A 37 -2.22 -15.11 -12.82
C PRO A 37 -1.44 -15.61 -11.60
N LEU A 38 -0.34 -14.95 -11.24
CA LEU A 38 0.50 -15.32 -10.08
C LEU A 38 0.05 -14.64 -8.78
N ILE A 39 -0.65 -13.51 -8.89
CA ILE A 39 -1.01 -12.68 -7.74
C ILE A 39 -2.51 -12.67 -7.45
N GLU A 40 -3.35 -13.13 -8.38
CA GLU A 40 -4.80 -13.21 -8.20
C GLU A 40 -5.20 -14.07 -7.00
N GLU A 41 -6.16 -13.60 -6.23
CA GLU A 41 -6.73 -14.33 -5.10
C GLU A 41 -7.72 -15.38 -5.59
N ASN A 42 -7.55 -16.62 -5.12
CA ASN A 42 -8.41 -17.75 -5.49
C ASN A 42 -9.24 -18.28 -4.30
N THR A 43 -9.13 -17.63 -3.14
CA THR A 43 -9.87 -17.97 -1.92
C THR A 43 -10.97 -16.95 -1.63
N ALA A 44 -11.91 -17.33 -0.76
CA ALA A 44 -12.99 -16.42 -0.35
C ALA A 44 -12.42 -15.18 0.34
N HIS A 45 -12.94 -14.00 -0.02
CA HIS A 45 -12.57 -12.71 0.56
C HIS A 45 -12.88 -12.71 2.06
N LYS A 46 -11.86 -12.92 2.89
CA LYS A 46 -11.99 -13.09 4.33
C LYS A 46 -10.77 -12.52 5.04
N VAL A 47 -11.01 -11.65 6.03
CA VAL A 47 -9.97 -11.18 6.95
C VAL A 47 -9.34 -12.36 7.70
N ARG A 48 -8.02 -12.44 7.64
CA ARG A 48 -7.17 -13.49 8.24
C ARG A 48 -6.61 -13.10 9.60
N GLY A 49 -6.54 -11.80 9.85
CA GLY A 49 -6.16 -11.20 11.12
C GLY A 49 -6.03 -9.70 10.97
N SER A 50 -5.78 -9.03 12.09
CA SER A 50 -5.64 -7.59 12.15
C SER A 50 -4.51 -7.14 13.06
N CYS A 51 -4.07 -5.90 12.83
CA CYS A 51 -3.19 -5.16 13.71
C CYS A 51 -3.86 -3.86 14.16
N ASN A 52 -4.21 -3.78 15.44
CA ASN A 52 -4.87 -2.61 16.00
C ASN A 52 -3.84 -1.60 16.53
N MET A 53 -3.81 -0.41 15.93
CA MET A 53 -2.91 0.69 16.27
C MET A 53 -3.72 1.96 16.61
N ILE A 54 -5.00 1.81 16.98
CA ILE A 54 -5.93 2.93 17.08
C ILE A 54 -5.52 3.85 18.23
N ASP A 55 -5.19 3.29 19.39
CA ASP A 55 -4.84 4.06 20.58
C ASP A 55 -3.59 4.94 20.39
N SER A 56 -2.67 4.54 19.50
CA SER A 56 -1.41 5.27 19.22
C SER A 56 -1.48 6.13 17.95
N GLU A 57 -2.11 5.64 16.89
CA GLU A 57 -2.03 6.21 15.54
C GLU A 57 -3.40 6.44 14.89
N SER A 58 -4.50 6.06 15.53
CA SER A 58 -5.86 6.16 14.97
C SER A 58 -6.08 5.32 13.71
N HIS A 59 -5.35 4.22 13.57
CA HIS A 59 -5.49 3.26 12.47
C HIS A 59 -5.62 1.81 12.95
N CYS A 60 -6.18 0.95 12.11
CA CYS A 60 -6.17 -0.50 12.27
C CYS A 60 -6.01 -1.16 10.90
N LEU A 61 -5.20 -2.20 10.80
CA LEU A 61 -4.93 -2.89 9.54
C LEU A 61 -5.58 -4.28 9.53
N ASP A 62 -6.45 -4.55 8.56
CA ASP A 62 -6.96 -5.90 8.27
C ASP A 62 -6.15 -6.54 7.13
N TYR A 63 -5.74 -7.79 7.34
CA TYR A 63 -5.04 -8.60 6.33
C TYR A 63 -6.02 -9.58 5.70
N ILE A 64 -6.17 -9.55 4.37
CA ILE A 64 -7.22 -10.28 3.64
C ILE A 64 -6.61 -11.37 2.75
N GLY A 65 -5.65 -10.99 1.92
CA GLY A 65 -5.04 -11.85 0.90
C GLY A 65 -4.39 -13.12 1.47
N SER A 66 -4.36 -14.16 0.65
CA SER A 66 -3.91 -15.51 1.00
C SER A 66 -2.45 -15.64 1.40
N ILE A 67 -1.61 -14.65 1.08
CA ILE A 67 -0.21 -14.62 1.52
C ILE A 67 -0.10 -14.46 3.03
N TRP A 68 -1.11 -13.87 3.69
CA TRP A 68 -1.02 -13.48 5.09
C TRP A 68 -1.29 -14.65 6.03
N THR A 69 -0.22 -15.28 6.49
CA THR A 69 -0.28 -16.25 7.60
C THR A 69 -0.31 -15.55 8.95
N GLU A 70 -0.82 -16.23 9.98
CA GLU A 70 -0.83 -15.71 11.36
C GLU A 70 0.54 -15.20 11.81
N GLN A 71 1.61 -15.95 11.50
CA GLN A 71 2.97 -15.58 11.88
C GLN A 71 3.44 -14.29 11.18
N GLN A 72 3.12 -14.11 9.89
CA GLN A 72 3.48 -12.87 9.18
C GLN A 72 2.69 -11.68 9.71
N ILE A 73 1.41 -11.87 10.05
CA ILE A 73 0.57 -10.82 10.63
C ILE A 73 1.13 -10.41 12.01
N GLN A 74 1.48 -11.38 12.86
CA GLN A 74 2.10 -11.11 14.16
C GLN A 74 3.41 -10.32 14.02
N LEU A 75 4.27 -10.72 13.08
CA LEU A 75 5.53 -10.02 12.81
C LEU A 75 5.31 -8.60 12.29
N ASN A 76 4.36 -8.40 11.38
CA ASN A 76 4.03 -7.05 10.90
C ASN A 76 3.44 -6.16 12.00
N CYS A 77 2.74 -6.75 12.96
CA CYS A 77 2.13 -6.01 14.07
C CYS A 77 3.10 -5.81 15.25
N GLU A 78 4.26 -6.46 15.23
CA GLU A 78 5.19 -6.47 16.34
C GLU A 78 5.70 -5.06 16.64
N ASN A 79 5.56 -4.62 17.90
CA ASN A 79 5.97 -3.31 18.40
C ASN A 79 5.26 -2.09 17.79
N VAL A 80 4.27 -2.29 16.92
CA VAL A 80 3.45 -1.20 16.34
C VAL A 80 2.02 -1.20 16.86
N GLY A 81 1.43 -2.38 17.10
CA GLY A 81 0.04 -2.51 17.51
C GLY A 81 -0.28 -3.79 18.26
N ILE A 82 -1.58 -4.06 18.39
CA ILE A 82 -2.14 -5.24 19.05
C ILE A 82 -2.65 -6.20 17.98
N PHE A 83 -1.99 -7.35 17.88
CA PHE A 83 -2.41 -8.44 17.01
C PHE A 83 -3.76 -9.05 17.44
N SER A 84 -4.60 -9.38 16.47
CA SER A 84 -5.87 -10.08 16.68
C SER A 84 -6.20 -10.99 15.49
N LEU A 85 -6.87 -12.12 15.75
CA LEU A 85 -7.46 -12.97 14.70
C LEU A 85 -8.85 -12.48 14.25
N ASN A 86 -9.41 -11.50 14.95
CA ASN A 86 -10.65 -10.85 14.55
C ASN A 86 -10.36 -9.68 13.61
N THR A 87 -11.40 -9.21 12.92
CA THR A 87 -11.33 -7.98 12.11
C THR A 87 -11.05 -6.77 12.99
N CYS A 88 -10.55 -5.71 12.36
CA CYS A 88 -10.55 -4.38 12.93
C CYS A 88 -11.97 -3.95 13.34
N PRO A 89 -12.10 -3.09 14.37
CA PRO A 89 -13.36 -2.45 14.69
C PRO A 89 -13.94 -1.71 13.49
N TYR A 90 -15.27 -1.61 13.39
CA TYR A 90 -15.91 -0.87 12.30
C TYR A 90 -15.42 0.58 12.25
N SER A 91 -15.03 1.04 11.05
CA SER A 91 -14.62 2.43 10.79
C SER A 91 -15.70 3.18 9.99
N GLU A 92 -16.17 4.30 10.54
CA GLU A 92 -17.06 5.22 9.81
C GLU A 92 -16.32 6.11 8.81
N ASN A 93 -15.01 6.31 9.00
CA ASN A 93 -14.19 7.13 8.11
C ASN A 93 -13.86 6.39 6.79
N GLY A 94 -13.87 5.05 6.83
CA GLY A 94 -13.35 4.23 5.75
C GLY A 94 -11.87 3.92 5.93
N GLY A 95 -11.25 3.46 4.86
CA GLY A 95 -9.86 3.05 4.87
C GLY A 95 -9.29 2.87 3.47
N CYS A 96 -7.98 2.72 3.42
CA CYS A 96 -7.25 2.51 2.19
C CYS A 96 -7.07 1.01 1.94
N LEU A 97 -7.79 0.47 0.96
CA LEU A 97 -7.60 -0.90 0.48
C LEU A 97 -6.43 -0.92 -0.50
N SER A 98 -5.52 -1.88 -0.35
CA SER A 98 -4.42 -2.09 -1.29
C SER A 98 -4.42 -3.52 -1.82
N GLY A 99 -4.13 -3.66 -3.11
CA GLY A 99 -4.00 -4.97 -3.76
C GLY A 99 -5.31 -5.74 -3.82
N ARG A 100 -6.43 -5.07 -4.13
CA ARG A 100 -7.74 -5.71 -4.28
C ARG A 100 -7.66 -6.99 -5.12
N ASP A 101 -8.32 -8.04 -4.65
CA ASP A 101 -8.45 -9.34 -5.33
C ASP A 101 -7.09 -10.01 -5.60
N THR A 102 -6.07 -9.65 -4.82
CA THR A 102 -4.75 -10.28 -4.90
C THR A 102 -4.37 -10.98 -3.60
N MET A 103 -3.42 -11.91 -3.68
CA MET A 103 -2.91 -12.62 -2.52
C MET A 103 -2.28 -11.72 -1.46
N VAL A 104 -1.98 -10.45 -1.76
CA VAL A 104 -1.39 -9.48 -0.81
C VAL A 104 -2.42 -8.50 -0.23
N GLU A 105 -3.70 -8.65 -0.56
CA GLU A 105 -4.76 -7.71 -0.19
C GLU A 105 -4.78 -7.38 1.32
N ALA A 106 -4.86 -6.08 1.63
CA ALA A 106 -4.97 -5.57 2.99
C ALA A 106 -5.64 -4.19 2.99
N VAL A 107 -6.25 -3.82 4.10
CA VAL A 107 -6.91 -2.51 4.26
C VAL A 107 -6.49 -1.84 5.55
N ILE A 108 -6.03 -0.59 5.44
CA ILE A 108 -5.74 0.27 6.59
C ILE A 108 -6.97 1.13 6.85
N TRP A 109 -7.67 0.87 7.95
CA TRP A 109 -8.82 1.63 8.42
C TRP A 109 -8.37 2.84 9.24
N SER A 110 -9.05 3.95 9.05
CA SER A 110 -8.79 5.22 9.73
C SER A 110 -9.89 5.50 10.74
N TYR A 111 -9.60 6.11 11.89
CA TYR A 111 -10.59 6.32 12.95
C TYR A 111 -10.65 7.77 13.43
N PRO A 112 -11.85 8.28 13.76
CA PRO A 112 -12.02 9.65 14.28
C PRO A 112 -11.69 9.76 15.77
N TYR A 113 -10.97 8.79 16.32
CA TYR A 113 -10.55 8.70 17.72
C TYR A 113 -9.22 7.95 17.82
N GLY A 114 -8.58 7.98 19.00
CA GLY A 114 -7.30 7.33 19.23
C GLY A 114 -6.18 8.34 19.48
N GLY A 115 -4.94 7.95 19.16
CA GLY A 115 -3.76 8.77 19.42
C GLY A 115 -3.65 10.01 18.53
N GLN A 116 -4.17 9.92 17.30
CA GLN A 116 -4.17 11.01 16.31
C GLN A 116 -5.49 11.01 15.54
N PRO A 117 -6.62 11.40 16.18
CA PRO A 117 -7.96 11.28 15.59
C PRO A 117 -8.07 11.90 14.19
N ILE A 118 -8.46 11.11 13.20
CA ILE A 118 -8.54 11.56 11.80
C ILE A 118 -9.92 12.11 11.52
N THR A 119 -10.01 13.41 11.25
CA THR A 119 -11.31 14.07 11.01
C THR A 119 -11.23 15.18 9.96
N GLY A 120 -12.37 15.54 9.38
CA GLY A 120 -12.51 16.73 8.54
C GLY A 120 -11.54 16.75 7.35
N GLU A 121 -10.61 17.70 7.37
CA GLU A 121 -9.65 17.91 6.27
C GLU A 121 -8.58 16.80 6.19
N GLU A 122 -8.17 16.24 7.32
CA GLU A 122 -7.19 15.14 7.36
C GLU A 122 -7.72 13.91 6.64
N LEU A 123 -8.96 13.52 6.94
CA LEU A 123 -9.64 12.40 6.30
C LEU A 123 -9.69 12.58 4.77
N LYS A 124 -9.96 13.80 4.30
CA LYS A 124 -9.98 14.11 2.87
C LYS A 124 -8.60 13.94 2.24
N TYR A 125 -7.54 14.41 2.90
CA TYR A 125 -6.18 14.25 2.37
C TYR A 125 -5.74 12.81 2.35
N GLU A 126 -6.13 12.04 3.36
CA GLU A 126 -5.82 10.62 3.45
C GLU A 126 -6.53 9.81 2.36
N SER A 127 -7.81 10.08 2.11
CA SER A 127 -8.53 9.42 1.01
C SER A 127 -7.93 9.76 -0.35
N MET A 128 -7.59 11.03 -0.58
CA MET A 128 -6.91 11.47 -1.80
C MET A 128 -5.52 10.82 -1.96
N ALA A 129 -4.79 10.65 -0.86
CA ALA A 129 -3.47 10.02 -0.87
C ALA A 129 -3.59 8.52 -1.20
N CYS A 130 -4.62 7.85 -0.67
CA CYS A 130 -4.92 6.46 -1.00
C CYS A 130 -5.21 6.30 -2.49
N ASP A 131 -6.17 7.06 -3.02
CA ASP A 131 -6.60 6.96 -4.43
C ASP A 131 -5.51 7.37 -5.43
N ALA A 132 -4.47 8.07 -4.97
CA ALA A 132 -3.32 8.43 -5.80
C ALA A 132 -2.36 7.26 -6.03
N LEU A 133 -2.44 6.19 -5.22
CA LEU A 133 -1.64 4.99 -5.40
C LEU A 133 -2.30 4.07 -6.43
N ALA A 134 -1.56 3.68 -7.47
CA ALA A 134 -2.11 2.91 -8.59
C ALA A 134 -2.73 1.54 -8.22
N ALA A 135 -2.38 0.99 -7.06
CA ALA A 135 -2.86 -0.30 -6.56
C ALA A 135 -3.62 -0.17 -5.23
N ALA A 136 -4.19 1.02 -4.97
CA ALA A 136 -5.01 1.25 -3.79
C ALA A 136 -6.25 2.08 -4.13
N GLU A 137 -7.25 1.98 -3.27
CA GLU A 137 -8.46 2.79 -3.36
C GLU A 137 -9.07 2.99 -1.98
N TRP A 138 -9.77 4.10 -1.81
CA TRP A 138 -10.50 4.38 -0.59
C TRP A 138 -11.82 3.61 -0.56
N VAL A 139 -12.04 2.82 0.48
CA VAL A 139 -13.24 1.99 0.67
C VAL A 139 -13.92 2.27 2.00
N THR A 140 -15.20 1.86 2.10
CA THR A 140 -15.92 1.76 3.37
C THR A 140 -16.07 0.29 3.75
N PRO A 141 -16.23 -0.05 5.04
CA PRO A 141 -16.46 -1.45 5.43
C PRO A 141 -17.67 -2.08 4.73
N ASP A 142 -18.74 -1.30 4.53
CA ASP A 142 -19.93 -1.75 3.81
C ASP A 142 -19.63 -2.03 2.34
N GLY A 143 -18.91 -1.14 1.66
CA GLY A 143 -18.47 -1.33 0.28
C GLY A 143 -17.53 -2.53 0.08
N LEU A 144 -16.79 -2.92 1.12
CA LEU A 144 -15.85 -4.02 1.05
C LEU A 144 -16.48 -5.38 1.39
N PHE A 145 -17.34 -5.43 2.41
CA PHE A 145 -17.81 -6.71 2.97
C PHE A 145 -19.31 -6.98 2.78
N LEU A 146 -20.10 -5.99 2.39
CA LEU A 146 -21.56 -6.12 2.26
C LEU A 146 -22.08 -5.96 0.83
N GLU A 147 -21.22 -5.63 -0.13
CA GLU A 147 -21.59 -5.68 -1.56
C GLU A 147 -21.63 -7.14 -2.04
N PRO A 148 -22.69 -7.56 -2.77
CA PRO A 148 -22.95 -8.95 -3.15
C PRO A 148 -22.07 -9.50 -4.27
#